data_AF-A0ABD3XAT0-F1
#
_entry.id   AF-A0ABD3XAT0-F1
#
_cell.length_a   1.000
_cell.length_b   1.000
_cell.length_c   1.000
_cell.angle_alpha   90.00
_cell.angle_beta   90.00
_cell.angle_gamma   90.00
#
_symmetry.space_group_name_H-M   'P 1'
#
loop_
_entity.id
_entity.type
_entity.pdbx_description
1 polymer ?
#
loop_
_entity_poly.entity_id
_entity_poly.type
_entity_poly.pdbx_seq_one_letter_code
_entity_poly.pdbx_strand_id
1 'polypeptide(L)'
;MDSNKDSRTLNVRTAIEIFHQSTSETTDEYYLINKFAEIANLDPSSINKQALTAKLYRYKNKLKGKRGGKLYEEELSSCKQACASLATELSQFKQQIESLKEEKTITSREMIEAHQYEISSLKMSHSQELKTQSKKFKLKTHQLSSQIKTLLNDKDKMLQKLNFVANEKRVTRYENVLLKRSISRYTVKRASVANNRALQRTIIRQNRKLAMLKTDNETLKLTNISLTVQLQHEQENVKMLTEKLTASQTASDLESKNNIQLKRDLQNITADRDYLQALLQDNAVVDLFDPISKCYTPDTRQCIMNITSYNVASANVGPVITEVLKLANRTPNEVPSRRTVDNIIAEKLVIGQKQLGSTVGKTGLL
;
A
#
# COMPACT_ATOMS: atom_id res chain seq x y z
N MET A 1 -80.56 52.17 -80.81
CA MET A 1 -81.48 52.55 -81.90
C MET A 1 -80.71 53.62 -82.66
N ASP A 2 -80.20 53.38 -83.86
CA ASP A 2 -81.01 53.08 -85.04
C ASP A 2 -80.42 51.98 -85.92
N SER A 3 -81.23 50.94 -86.08
CA SER A 3 -81.18 50.00 -87.19
C SER A 3 -81.58 50.72 -88.47
N ASN A 4 -80.60 51.30 -89.19
CA ASN A 4 -80.88 51.86 -90.50
C ASN A 4 -80.96 50.71 -91.52
N LYS A 5 -82.18 50.20 -91.70
CA LYS A 5 -82.59 49.40 -92.86
C LYS A 5 -82.48 50.30 -94.09
N ASP A 6 -81.27 50.49 -94.59
CA ASP A 6 -81.08 50.99 -95.94
C ASP A 6 -81.47 49.88 -96.90
N SER A 7 -82.72 49.93 -97.35
CA SER A 7 -83.13 49.31 -98.60
C SER A 7 -82.24 49.87 -99.70
N ARG A 8 -81.12 49.20 -99.97
CA ARG A 8 -80.15 49.55 -101.01
C ARG A 8 -80.83 49.43 -102.37
N THR A 9 -81.56 50.49 -102.75
CA THR A 9 -82.11 50.67 -104.09
C THR A 9 -80.95 50.93 -105.03
N LEU A 10 -80.74 49.98 -105.95
CA LEU A 10 -79.72 50.04 -106.98
C LEU A 10 -79.82 51.38 -107.76
N ASN A 11 -78.80 52.23 -107.67
CA ASN A 11 -78.74 53.48 -108.40
C ASN A 11 -78.69 53.19 -109.91
N VAL A 12 -79.54 53.89 -110.68
CA VAL A 12 -79.65 53.78 -112.15
C VAL A 12 -78.29 53.91 -112.82
N ARG A 13 -77.39 54.76 -112.31
CA ARG A 13 -76.04 54.96 -112.86
C ARG A 13 -75.18 53.69 -112.77
N THR A 14 -75.25 52.98 -111.64
CA THR A 14 -74.52 51.73 -111.41
C THR A 14 -75.08 50.59 -112.27
N ALA A 15 -76.40 50.56 -112.51
CA ALA A 15 -77.02 49.61 -113.45
C ALA A 15 -76.58 49.87 -114.91
N ILE A 16 -76.36 51.13 -115.29
CA ILE A 16 -75.87 51.52 -116.62
C ILE A 16 -74.39 51.14 -116.79
N GLU A 17 -73.54 51.30 -115.78
CA GLU A 17 -72.12 50.88 -115.83
C GLU A 17 -71.97 49.36 -116.01
N ILE A 18 -72.79 48.55 -115.32
CA ILE A 18 -72.82 47.09 -115.49
C ILE A 18 -73.24 46.72 -116.92
N PHE A 19 -74.19 47.46 -117.52
CA PHE A 19 -74.62 47.21 -118.90
C PHE A 19 -73.62 47.69 -119.97
N HIS A 20 -72.92 48.80 -119.74
CA HIS A 20 -71.94 49.31 -120.71
C HIS A 20 -70.69 48.41 -120.80
N GLN A 21 -70.34 47.70 -119.73
CA GLN A 21 -69.25 46.73 -119.74
C GLN A 21 -69.67 45.37 -120.32
N SER A 22 -70.97 45.07 -120.39
CA SER A 22 -71.50 43.79 -120.86
C SER A 22 -71.81 43.75 -122.37
N THR A 23 -71.26 44.66 -123.18
CA THR A 23 -71.55 44.75 -124.63
C THR A 23 -70.86 43.70 -125.50
N SER A 24 -70.39 42.58 -124.94
CA SER A 24 -69.96 41.42 -125.74
C SER A 24 -71.07 40.36 -125.78
N GLU A 25 -71.36 39.85 -126.98
CA GLU A 25 -72.52 39.01 -127.34
C GLU A 25 -72.57 37.63 -126.66
N THR A 26 -71.63 37.31 -125.78
CA THR A 26 -71.54 36.03 -125.06
C THR A 26 -71.35 36.25 -123.56
N THR A 27 -72.12 37.16 -122.98
CA THR A 27 -72.01 37.47 -121.55
C THR A 27 -72.64 36.37 -120.71
N ASP A 28 -71.76 35.59 -120.07
CA ASP A 28 -72.08 34.53 -119.12
C ASP A 28 -72.85 35.13 -117.93
N GLU A 29 -74.09 34.68 -117.70
CA GLU A 29 -74.98 35.19 -116.64
C GLU A 29 -74.29 35.15 -115.25
N TYR A 30 -73.35 34.22 -115.08
CA TYR A 30 -72.53 34.09 -113.89
C TYR A 30 -71.63 35.31 -113.62
N TYR A 31 -71.06 35.91 -114.67
CA TYR A 31 -70.20 37.10 -114.55
C TYR A 31 -70.99 38.31 -114.06
N LEU A 32 -72.19 38.53 -114.62
CA LEU A 32 -73.07 39.64 -114.23
C LEU A 32 -73.51 39.51 -112.76
N ILE A 33 -73.81 38.29 -112.30
CA ILE A 33 -74.17 38.03 -110.90
C ILE A 33 -72.97 38.31 -109.98
N ASN A 34 -71.77 37.87 -110.35
CA ASN A 34 -70.57 38.11 -109.53
C ASN A 34 -70.20 39.58 -109.46
N LYS A 35 -70.26 40.34 -110.57
CA LYS A 35 -70.01 41.78 -110.54
C LYS A 35 -71.05 42.54 -109.73
N PHE A 36 -72.32 42.14 -109.84
CA PHE A 36 -73.39 42.73 -109.03
C PHE A 36 -73.16 42.44 -107.53
N ALA A 37 -72.79 41.21 -107.19
CA ALA A 37 -72.46 40.79 -105.83
C ALA A 37 -71.28 41.60 -105.26
N GLU A 38 -70.21 41.78 -106.05
CA GLU A 38 -69.03 42.57 -105.68
C GLU A 38 -69.39 44.05 -105.42
N ILE A 39 -70.18 44.67 -106.31
CA ILE A 39 -70.59 46.06 -106.18
C ILE A 39 -71.57 46.25 -105.00
N ALA A 40 -72.49 45.30 -104.80
CA ALA A 40 -73.46 45.36 -103.72
C ALA A 40 -72.90 44.90 -102.36
N ASN A 41 -71.67 44.38 -102.34
CA ASN A 41 -71.06 43.67 -101.20
C ASN A 41 -71.99 42.57 -100.67
N LEU A 42 -72.54 41.75 -101.56
CA LEU A 42 -73.40 40.61 -101.27
C LEU A 42 -72.69 39.31 -101.65
N ASP A 43 -73.03 38.21 -100.98
CA ASP A 43 -72.56 36.89 -101.38
C ASP A 43 -73.28 36.45 -102.67
N PRO A 44 -72.57 36.13 -103.77
CA PRO A 44 -73.19 35.72 -105.04
C PRO A 44 -74.18 34.56 -104.90
N SER A 45 -73.98 33.68 -103.92
CA SER A 45 -74.84 32.53 -103.63
C SER A 45 -76.20 32.91 -103.01
N SER A 46 -76.29 34.09 -102.39
CA SER A 46 -77.50 34.62 -101.75
C SER A 46 -78.45 35.35 -102.71
N ILE A 47 -78.03 35.58 -103.97
CA ILE A 47 -78.78 36.32 -104.97
C ILE A 47 -79.76 35.38 -105.68
N ASN A 48 -81.06 35.68 -105.60
CA ASN A 48 -82.07 35.00 -106.41
C ASN A 48 -81.85 35.32 -107.91
N LYS A 49 -81.14 34.41 -108.58
CA LYS A 49 -80.68 34.57 -109.98
C LYS A 49 -81.85 34.88 -110.92
N GLN A 50 -82.97 34.16 -110.80
CA GLN A 50 -84.15 34.37 -111.65
C GLN A 50 -84.76 35.77 -111.46
N ALA A 51 -84.82 36.28 -110.23
CA ALA A 51 -85.38 37.61 -109.94
C ALA A 51 -84.49 38.77 -110.44
N LEU A 52 -83.16 38.63 -110.32
CA LEU A 52 -82.20 39.64 -110.80
C LEU A 52 -82.18 39.70 -112.32
N THR A 53 -82.08 38.55 -112.99
CA THR A 53 -82.09 38.46 -114.45
C THR A 53 -83.40 39.03 -115.02
N ALA A 54 -84.55 38.71 -114.42
CA ALA A 54 -85.83 39.29 -114.83
C ALA A 54 -85.90 40.82 -114.65
N LYS A 55 -85.35 41.37 -113.56
CA LYS A 55 -85.28 42.84 -113.35
C LYS A 55 -84.33 43.52 -114.35
N LEU A 56 -83.19 42.91 -114.64
CA LEU A 56 -82.23 43.42 -115.63
C LEU A 56 -82.81 43.40 -117.04
N TYR A 57 -83.52 42.34 -117.44
CA TYR A 57 -84.24 42.29 -118.72
C TYR A 57 -85.39 43.31 -118.80
N ARG A 58 -86.13 43.55 -117.70
CA ARG A 58 -87.14 44.62 -117.65
C ARG A 58 -86.53 46.01 -117.80
N TYR A 59 -85.34 46.26 -117.24
CA TYR A 59 -84.62 47.53 -117.41
C TYR A 59 -84.05 47.69 -118.82
N LYS A 60 -83.47 46.63 -119.41
CA LYS A 60 -83.01 46.59 -120.81
C LYS A 60 -84.13 46.94 -121.79
N ASN A 61 -85.34 46.44 -121.54
CA ASN A 61 -86.51 46.75 -122.36
C ASN A 61 -87.09 48.15 -122.10
N LYS A 62 -86.91 48.73 -120.89
CA LYS A 62 -87.29 50.13 -120.60
C LYS A 62 -86.33 51.17 -121.20
N LEU A 63 -85.06 50.82 -121.44
CA LEU A 63 -84.04 51.73 -121.98
C LEU A 63 -84.02 51.83 -123.52
N LYS A 64 -84.73 50.95 -124.25
CA LYS A 64 -84.88 51.06 -125.71
C LYS A 64 -85.85 52.16 -126.19
N GLY A 65 -86.48 52.91 -125.29
CA GLY A 65 -87.54 53.87 -125.62
C GLY A 65 -87.16 55.36 -125.70
N LYS A 66 -85.92 55.78 -125.40
CA LYS A 66 -85.55 57.22 -125.44
C LYS A 66 -84.14 57.43 -126.01
N ARG A 67 -84.02 57.32 -127.33
CA ARG A 67 -82.97 57.96 -128.13
C ARG A 67 -83.49 59.30 -128.64
N GLY A 68 -82.70 60.33 -128.42
CA GLY A 68 -82.87 61.70 -128.92
C GLY A 68 -82.08 62.59 -127.96
N GLY A 69 -80.91 63.14 -128.27
CA GLY A 69 -80.39 63.57 -129.56
C GLY A 69 -80.36 65.10 -129.55
N LYS A 70 -79.14 65.66 -129.62
CA LYS A 70 -78.77 67.08 -129.81
C LYS A 70 -78.70 67.97 -128.56
N LEU A 71 -77.47 68.26 -128.13
CA LEU A 71 -76.91 69.59 -127.84
C LEU A 71 -75.47 69.41 -127.33
N TYR A 72 -74.61 68.92 -128.22
CA TYR A 72 -73.15 68.78 -128.07
C TYR A 72 -72.58 69.66 -129.18
N GLU A 73 -72.32 70.95 -128.93
CA GLU A 73 -71.46 71.76 -129.82
C GLU A 73 -71.05 73.15 -129.30
N GLU A 74 -71.63 73.69 -128.22
CA GLU A 74 -71.22 75.02 -127.71
C GLU A 74 -70.22 75.00 -126.53
N GLU A 75 -69.97 73.86 -125.87
CA GLU A 75 -69.03 73.78 -124.72
C GLU A 75 -67.57 73.46 -125.11
N LEU A 76 -67.27 73.20 -126.39
CA LEU A 76 -65.94 72.77 -126.83
C LEU A 76 -64.92 73.91 -127.05
N SER A 77 -65.37 75.18 -127.06
CA SER A 77 -64.49 76.34 -127.30
C SER A 77 -63.85 76.90 -126.02
N SER A 78 -64.49 76.70 -124.85
CA SER A 78 -63.95 77.14 -123.54
C SER A 78 -62.87 76.20 -122.98
N CYS A 79 -62.91 74.90 -123.32
CA CYS A 79 -61.96 73.91 -122.82
C CYS A 79 -60.54 74.05 -123.40
N LYS A 80 -60.36 74.66 -124.57
CA LYS A 80 -59.04 74.82 -125.20
C LYS A 80 -58.16 75.89 -124.56
N GLN A 81 -58.73 76.90 -123.89
CA GLN A 81 -57.95 77.90 -123.14
C GLN A 81 -57.57 77.42 -121.73
N ALA A 82 -58.40 76.60 -121.07
CA ALA A 82 -58.08 76.03 -119.75
C ALA A 82 -56.93 74.99 -119.81
N CYS A 83 -56.79 74.23 -120.90
CA CYS A 83 -55.70 73.26 -121.04
C CYS A 83 -54.30 73.90 -121.19
N ALA A 84 -54.21 75.15 -121.69
CA ALA A 84 -52.93 75.83 -121.86
C ALA A 84 -52.36 76.35 -120.52
N SER A 85 -53.20 76.84 -119.60
CA SER A 85 -52.73 77.32 -118.29
C SER A 85 -52.32 76.17 -117.34
N LEU A 86 -53.02 75.03 -117.42
CA LEU A 86 -52.69 73.82 -116.67
C LEU A 86 -51.35 73.18 -117.10
N ALA A 87 -50.99 73.27 -118.37
CA ALA A 87 -49.71 72.78 -118.87
C ALA A 87 -48.51 73.58 -118.30
N THR A 88 -48.67 74.90 -118.14
CA THR A 88 -47.66 75.76 -117.51
C THR A 88 -47.55 75.54 -116.00
N GLU A 89 -48.67 75.35 -115.29
CA GLU A 89 -48.65 75.05 -113.84
C GLU A 89 -48.04 73.68 -113.53
N LEU A 90 -48.32 72.65 -114.35
CA LEU A 90 -47.71 71.33 -114.19
C LEU A 90 -46.19 71.34 -114.41
N SER A 91 -45.68 72.21 -115.28
CA SER A 91 -44.23 72.36 -115.50
C SER A 91 -43.54 73.01 -114.30
N GLN A 92 -44.18 74.00 -113.66
CA GLN A 92 -43.66 74.63 -112.44
C GLN A 92 -43.72 73.68 -111.24
N PHE A 93 -44.81 72.90 -111.10
CA PHE A 93 -44.93 71.88 -110.07
C PHE A 93 -43.86 70.78 -110.20
N LYS A 94 -43.53 70.36 -111.43
CA LYS A 94 -42.43 69.42 -111.67
C LYS A 94 -41.09 69.97 -111.19
N GLN A 95 -40.77 71.23 -111.50
CA GLN A 95 -39.53 71.85 -111.02
C GLN A 95 -39.46 71.96 -109.49
N GLN A 96 -40.56 72.29 -108.82
CA GLN A 96 -40.60 72.29 -107.35
C GLN A 96 -40.45 70.89 -106.75
N ILE A 97 -41.05 69.86 -107.36
CA ILE A 97 -40.90 68.47 -106.92
C ILE A 97 -39.44 68.00 -107.08
N GLU A 98 -38.76 68.35 -108.18
CA GLU A 98 -37.35 68.00 -108.39
C GLU A 98 -36.45 68.70 -107.36
N SER A 99 -36.68 69.99 -107.09
CA SER A 99 -35.97 70.75 -106.05
C SER A 99 -36.16 70.15 -104.65
N LEU A 100 -37.39 69.76 -104.28
CA LEU A 100 -37.68 69.13 -102.98
C LEU A 100 -37.06 67.74 -102.87
N LYS A 101 -36.95 66.99 -103.97
CA LYS A 101 -36.21 65.71 -103.97
C LYS A 101 -34.72 65.93 -103.72
N GLU A 102 -34.12 66.93 -104.37
CA GLU A 102 -32.71 67.26 -104.15
C GLU A 102 -32.47 67.67 -102.69
N GLU A 103 -33.28 68.57 -102.13
CA GLU A 103 -33.19 68.99 -100.72
C GLU A 103 -33.36 67.80 -99.75
N LYS A 104 -34.34 66.92 -100.01
CA LYS A 104 -34.53 65.68 -99.23
C LYS A 104 -33.33 64.74 -99.31
N THR A 105 -32.68 64.63 -100.48
CA THR A 105 -31.48 63.79 -100.61
C THR A 105 -30.27 64.38 -99.91
N ILE A 106 -30.10 65.70 -99.91
CA ILE A 106 -29.02 66.40 -99.21
C ILE A 106 -29.19 66.23 -97.70
N THR A 107 -30.36 66.58 -97.16
CA THR A 107 -30.67 66.42 -95.72
C THR A 107 -30.55 64.97 -95.25
N SER A 108 -30.99 64.01 -96.06
CA SER A 108 -30.81 62.59 -95.74
C SER A 108 -29.34 62.17 -95.73
N ARG A 109 -28.49 62.73 -96.59
CA ARG A 109 -27.06 62.44 -96.64
C ARG A 109 -26.33 63.05 -95.43
N GLU A 110 -26.64 64.30 -95.09
CA GLU A 110 -26.12 64.98 -93.90
C GLU A 110 -26.52 64.24 -92.60
N MET A 111 -27.76 63.77 -92.50
CA MET A 111 -28.19 62.93 -91.36
C MET A 111 -27.39 61.62 -91.28
N ILE A 112 -27.16 60.94 -92.40
CA ILE A 112 -26.39 59.68 -92.43
C ILE A 112 -24.94 59.95 -91.99
N GLU A 113 -24.32 61.03 -92.47
CA GLU A 113 -22.96 61.41 -92.10
C GLU A 113 -22.87 61.77 -90.61
N ALA A 114 -23.84 62.51 -90.06
CA ALA A 114 -23.93 62.81 -88.63
C ALA A 114 -24.06 61.54 -87.77
N HIS A 115 -24.93 60.61 -88.16
CA HIS A 115 -25.08 59.33 -87.47
C HIS A 115 -23.82 58.44 -87.58
N GLN A 116 -23.14 58.44 -88.74
CA GLN A 116 -21.89 57.70 -88.90
C GLN A 116 -20.78 58.26 -88.02
N TYR A 117 -20.71 59.59 -87.89
CA TYR A 117 -19.79 60.25 -86.98
C TYR A 117 -20.10 59.89 -85.52
N GLU A 118 -21.37 59.93 -85.11
CA GLU A 118 -21.81 59.57 -83.76
C GLU A 118 -21.51 58.10 -83.43
N ILE A 119 -21.81 57.17 -84.34
CA ILE A 119 -21.49 55.73 -84.20
C ILE A 119 -19.98 55.53 -84.06
N SER A 120 -19.18 56.24 -84.86
CA SER A 120 -17.72 56.15 -84.81
C SER A 120 -17.16 56.68 -83.48
N SER A 121 -17.71 57.80 -83.01
CA SER A 121 -17.38 58.40 -81.70
C SER A 121 -17.73 57.45 -80.56
N LEU A 122 -18.93 56.87 -80.55
CA LEU A 122 -19.37 55.90 -79.53
C LEU A 122 -18.52 54.62 -79.54
N LYS A 123 -18.17 54.09 -80.72
CA LYS A 123 -17.26 52.93 -80.84
C LYS A 123 -15.88 53.23 -80.26
N MET A 124 -15.35 54.43 -80.52
CA MET A 124 -14.06 54.86 -79.97
C MET A 124 -14.14 55.01 -78.45
N SER A 125 -15.19 55.65 -77.92
CA SER A 125 -15.43 55.79 -76.49
C SER A 125 -15.56 54.43 -75.79
N HIS A 126 -16.38 53.53 -76.33
CA HIS A 126 -16.57 52.18 -75.77
C HIS A 126 -15.28 51.34 -75.84
N SER A 127 -14.50 51.44 -76.92
CA SER A 127 -13.19 50.80 -77.05
C SER A 127 -12.19 51.32 -76.01
N GLN A 128 -12.20 52.63 -75.74
CA GLN A 128 -11.40 53.22 -74.68
C GLN A 128 -11.86 52.73 -73.29
N GLU A 129 -13.17 52.67 -73.04
CA GLU A 129 -13.71 52.17 -71.78
C GLU A 129 -13.29 50.72 -71.53
N LEU A 130 -13.46 49.83 -72.51
CA LEU A 130 -13.03 48.43 -72.41
C LEU A 130 -11.52 48.31 -72.16
N LYS A 131 -10.69 49.14 -72.80
CA LYS A 131 -9.25 49.19 -72.52
C LYS A 131 -8.96 49.63 -71.08
N THR A 132 -9.68 50.62 -70.55
CA THR A 132 -9.51 51.05 -69.16
C THR A 132 -9.97 49.99 -68.16
N GLN A 133 -11.10 49.34 -68.40
CA GLN A 133 -11.60 48.25 -67.55
C GLN A 133 -10.63 47.07 -67.58
N SER A 134 -10.14 46.67 -68.76
CA SER A 134 -9.13 45.61 -68.90
C SER A 134 -7.86 45.92 -68.11
N LYS A 135 -7.36 47.18 -68.17
CA LYS A 135 -6.22 47.63 -67.36
C LYS A 135 -6.51 47.55 -65.86
N LYS A 136 -7.69 47.99 -65.41
CA LYS A 136 -8.10 47.90 -64.00
C LYS A 136 -8.17 46.44 -63.52
N PHE A 137 -8.75 45.54 -64.31
CA PHE A 137 -8.80 44.11 -64.00
C PHE A 137 -7.40 43.50 -63.90
N LYS A 138 -6.51 43.78 -64.86
CA LYS A 138 -5.11 43.30 -64.82
C LYS A 138 -4.36 43.82 -63.59
N LEU A 139 -4.55 45.08 -63.22
CA LEU A 139 -3.92 45.63 -62.01
C LEU A 139 -4.44 44.92 -60.75
N LYS A 140 -5.75 44.70 -60.65
CA LYS A 140 -6.37 44.01 -59.51
C LYS A 140 -5.94 42.55 -59.41
N THR A 141 -5.81 41.83 -60.53
CA THR A 141 -5.32 40.44 -60.51
C THR A 141 -3.85 40.36 -60.10
N HIS A 142 -3.01 41.30 -60.53
CA HIS A 142 -1.62 41.38 -60.06
C HIS A 142 -1.53 41.69 -58.56
N GLN A 143 -2.35 42.61 -58.04
CA GLN A 143 -2.41 42.92 -56.60
C GLN A 143 -2.88 41.71 -55.78
N LEU A 144 -3.90 41.00 -56.23
CA LEU A 144 -4.35 39.78 -55.54
C LEU A 144 -3.29 38.67 -55.59
N SER A 145 -2.60 38.51 -56.71
CA SER A 145 -1.51 37.53 -56.83
C SER A 145 -0.34 37.84 -55.90
N SER A 146 0.06 39.11 -55.75
CA SER A 146 1.10 39.49 -54.80
C SER A 146 0.67 39.27 -53.35
N GLN A 147 -0.58 39.61 -53.00
CA GLN A 147 -1.15 39.34 -51.67
C GLN A 147 -1.21 37.85 -51.34
N ILE A 148 -1.59 37.00 -52.30
CA ILE A 148 -1.60 35.54 -52.11
C ILE A 148 -0.17 35.03 -51.87
N LYS A 149 0.81 35.51 -52.64
CA LYS A 149 2.22 35.14 -52.44
C LYS A 149 2.74 35.55 -51.07
N THR A 150 2.40 36.74 -50.58
CA THR A 150 2.79 37.18 -49.23
C THR A 150 2.14 36.32 -48.15
N LEU A 151 0.83 36.04 -48.26
CA LEU A 151 0.11 35.19 -47.30
C LEU A 151 0.65 33.76 -47.25
N LEU A 152 1.00 33.18 -48.40
CA LEU A 152 1.61 31.84 -48.45
C LEU A 152 2.99 31.83 -47.78
N ASN A 153 3.83 32.84 -48.04
CA ASN A 153 5.13 32.95 -47.39
C ASN A 153 4.99 33.12 -45.85
N ASP A 154 4.03 33.93 -45.40
CA ASP A 154 3.77 34.12 -43.97
C ASP A 154 3.23 32.85 -43.31
N LYS A 155 2.37 32.09 -44.00
CA LYS A 155 1.92 30.77 -43.56
C LYS A 155 3.11 29.82 -43.37
N ASP A 156 4.03 29.76 -44.34
CA ASP A 156 5.20 28.88 -44.26
C ASP A 156 6.14 29.28 -43.11
N LYS A 157 6.37 30.59 -42.91
CA LYS A 157 7.13 31.11 -41.76
C LYS A 157 6.47 30.76 -40.43
N MET A 158 5.14 30.85 -40.32
CA MET A 158 4.41 30.47 -39.12
C MET A 158 4.50 28.98 -38.85
N LEU A 159 4.40 28.13 -39.87
CA LEU A 159 4.58 26.67 -39.75
C LEU A 159 6.00 26.33 -39.28
N GLN A 160 7.03 26.99 -39.81
CA GLN A 160 8.41 26.82 -39.36
C GLN A 160 8.57 27.20 -37.88
N LYS A 161 8.03 28.35 -37.45
CA LYS A 161 8.03 28.76 -36.04
C LYS A 161 7.31 27.76 -35.14
N LEU A 162 6.16 27.24 -35.58
CA LEU A 162 5.38 26.27 -34.82
C LEU A 162 6.13 24.94 -34.66
N ASN A 163 6.78 24.47 -35.72
CA ASN A 163 7.63 23.28 -35.68
C ASN A 163 8.85 23.47 -34.76
N PHE A 164 9.47 24.65 -34.80
CA PHE A 164 10.57 24.98 -33.88
C PHE A 164 10.12 24.93 -32.41
N VAL A 165 9.00 25.60 -32.08
CA VAL A 165 8.43 25.59 -30.72
C VAL A 165 8.02 24.17 -30.28
N ALA A 166 7.46 23.36 -31.19
CA ALA A 166 7.11 21.98 -30.90
C ALA A 166 8.36 21.14 -30.59
N ASN A 167 9.44 21.32 -31.35
CA ASN A 167 10.72 20.65 -31.12
C ASN A 167 11.37 21.10 -29.81
N GLU A 168 11.40 22.40 -29.52
CA GLU A 168 11.92 22.95 -28.28
C GLU A 168 11.17 22.38 -27.07
N LYS A 169 9.83 22.38 -27.09
CA LYS A 169 9.00 21.75 -26.05
C LYS A 169 9.31 20.26 -25.89
N ARG A 170 9.58 19.54 -26.99
CA ARG A 170 9.95 18.12 -26.94
C ARG A 170 11.31 17.92 -26.27
N VAL A 171 12.30 18.74 -26.61
CA VAL A 171 13.65 18.72 -26.01
C VAL A 171 13.55 19.03 -24.52
N THR A 172 12.88 20.12 -24.12
CA THR A 172 12.73 20.48 -22.70
C THR A 172 11.99 19.41 -21.90
N ARG A 173 10.98 18.75 -22.48
CA ARG A 173 10.32 17.59 -21.83
C ARG A 173 11.29 16.45 -21.60
N TYR A 174 12.11 16.11 -22.59
CA TYR A 174 13.09 15.04 -22.50
C TYR A 174 14.17 15.36 -21.46
N GLU A 175 14.71 16.57 -21.46
CA GLU A 175 15.68 17.05 -20.46
C GLU A 175 15.10 16.98 -19.04
N ASN A 176 13.85 17.40 -18.85
CA ASN A 176 13.16 17.28 -17.55
C ASN A 176 13.01 15.81 -17.10
N VAL A 177 12.73 14.89 -18.01
CA VAL A 177 12.68 13.45 -17.69
C VAL A 177 14.06 12.93 -17.29
N LEU A 178 15.13 13.32 -17.99
CA LEU A 178 16.49 12.95 -17.65
C LEU A 178 16.91 13.53 -16.29
N LEU A 179 16.56 14.78 -16.00
CA LEU A 179 16.83 15.43 -14.73
C LEU A 179 16.10 14.72 -13.58
N LYS A 180 14.81 14.40 -13.74
CA LYS A 180 14.04 13.61 -12.76
C LYS A 180 14.68 12.24 -12.50
N ARG A 181 15.10 11.54 -13.55
CA ARG A 181 15.84 10.26 -13.43
C ARG A 181 17.17 10.44 -12.71
N SER A 182 17.91 11.51 -12.99
CA SER A 182 19.19 11.82 -12.33
C SER A 182 19.00 12.07 -10.84
N ILE A 183 18.04 12.92 -10.46
CA ILE A 183 17.68 13.20 -9.07
C ILE A 183 17.26 11.91 -8.36
N SER A 184 16.41 11.09 -8.98
CA SER A 184 15.97 9.81 -8.40
C SER A 184 17.14 8.84 -8.17
N ARG A 185 18.13 8.78 -9.07
CA ARG A 185 19.33 7.96 -8.86
C ARG A 185 20.17 8.49 -7.70
N TYR A 186 20.30 9.81 -7.58
CA TYR A 186 21.04 10.43 -6.49
C TYR A 186 20.37 10.20 -5.14
N THR A 187 19.04 10.31 -5.03
CA THR A 187 18.30 10.04 -3.79
C THR A 187 18.44 8.59 -3.35
N VAL A 188 18.31 7.62 -4.27
CA VAL A 188 18.53 6.20 -3.99
C VAL A 188 19.96 5.94 -3.53
N LYS A 189 20.97 6.51 -4.20
CA LYS A 189 22.37 6.38 -3.81
C LYS A 189 22.62 6.97 -2.42
N ARG A 190 22.05 8.13 -2.11
CA ARG A 190 22.16 8.78 -0.79
C ARG A 190 21.53 7.92 0.31
N ALA A 191 20.34 7.35 0.06
CA ALA A 191 19.69 6.44 1.00
C ALA A 191 20.51 5.17 1.23
N SER A 192 21.05 4.56 0.16
CA SER A 192 21.95 3.41 0.24
C SER A 192 23.21 3.71 1.08
N VAL A 193 23.85 4.86 0.87
CA VAL A 193 25.01 5.30 1.68
C VAL A 193 24.62 5.49 3.15
N ALA A 194 23.47 6.09 3.44
CA ALA A 194 22.99 6.27 4.81
C ALA A 194 22.73 4.92 5.51
N ASN A 195 22.09 3.98 4.82
CA ASN A 195 21.83 2.63 5.32
C ASN A 195 23.13 1.86 5.57
N ASN A 196 24.09 1.94 4.64
CA ASN A 196 25.41 1.32 4.82
C ASN A 196 26.17 1.89 6.03
N ARG A 197 26.11 3.22 6.25
CA ARG A 197 26.68 3.83 7.46
C ARG A 197 25.98 3.36 8.75
N ALA A 198 24.67 3.19 8.73
CA ALA A 198 23.93 2.65 9.87
C ALA A 198 24.30 1.19 10.16
N LEU A 199 24.43 0.36 9.12
CA LEU A 199 24.88 -1.02 9.22
C LEU A 199 26.31 -1.11 9.77
N GLN A 200 27.25 -0.32 9.26
CA GLN A 200 28.61 -0.25 9.77
C GLN A 200 28.67 0.12 11.26
N ARG A 201 27.88 1.10 11.70
CA ARG A 201 27.77 1.46 13.13
C ARG A 201 27.26 0.30 13.97
N THR A 202 26.31 -0.47 13.45
CA THR A 202 25.77 -1.65 14.13
C THR A 202 26.81 -2.76 14.25
N ILE A 203 27.54 -3.04 13.17
CA ILE A 203 28.66 -4.01 13.15
C ILE A 203 29.73 -3.61 14.17
N ILE A 204 30.13 -2.33 14.22
CA ILE A 204 31.13 -1.84 15.19
C ILE A 204 30.63 -2.06 16.63
N ARG A 205 29.36 -1.78 16.92
CA ARG A 205 28.77 -2.00 18.26
C ARG A 205 28.76 -3.49 18.61
N GLN A 206 28.37 -4.36 17.68
CA GLN A 206 28.37 -5.81 17.88
C GLN A 206 29.78 -6.35 18.11
N ASN A 207 30.77 -5.89 17.34
CA ASN A 207 32.18 -6.29 17.52
C ASN A 207 32.74 -5.84 18.89
N ARG A 208 32.39 -4.64 19.36
CA ARG A 208 32.75 -4.19 20.72
C ARG A 208 32.13 -5.09 21.79
N LYS A 209 30.84 -5.40 21.66
CA LYS A 209 30.14 -6.32 22.59
C LYS A 209 30.79 -7.71 22.57
N LEU A 210 31.14 -8.23 21.39
CA LEU A 210 31.82 -9.51 21.25
C LEU A 210 33.21 -9.49 21.90
N ALA A 211 33.96 -8.41 21.75
CA ALA A 211 35.26 -8.25 22.39
C ALA A 211 35.14 -8.25 23.92
N MET A 212 34.16 -7.52 24.48
CA MET A 212 33.88 -7.54 25.92
C MET A 212 33.49 -8.94 26.42
N LEU A 213 32.60 -9.64 25.69
CA LEU A 213 32.21 -11.00 26.06
C LEU A 213 33.39 -11.98 25.99
N LYS A 214 34.35 -11.77 25.08
CA LYS A 214 35.58 -12.57 25.03
C LYS A 214 36.45 -12.31 26.26
N THR A 215 36.67 -11.05 26.63
CA THR A 215 37.44 -10.72 27.84
C THR A 215 36.77 -11.25 29.10
N ASP A 216 35.44 -11.13 29.22
CA ASP A 216 34.68 -11.66 30.35
C ASP A 216 34.76 -13.19 30.42
N ASN A 217 34.76 -13.88 29.28
CA ASN A 217 34.92 -15.33 29.24
C ASN A 217 36.35 -15.75 29.64
N GLU A 218 37.37 -15.01 29.22
CA GLU A 218 38.76 -15.25 29.64
C GLU A 218 38.93 -15.04 31.15
N THR A 219 38.35 -13.99 31.74
CA THR A 219 38.39 -13.78 33.20
C THR A 219 37.62 -14.86 33.94
N LEU A 220 36.47 -15.31 33.43
CA LEU A 220 35.72 -16.43 33.99
C LEU A 220 36.50 -17.75 33.92
N LYS A 221 37.25 -18.00 32.84
CA LYS A 221 38.13 -19.18 32.76
C LYS A 221 39.25 -19.12 33.80
N LEU A 222 39.90 -17.96 33.94
CA LEU A 222 40.98 -17.79 34.93
C LEU A 222 40.46 -17.95 36.37
N THR A 223 39.31 -17.37 36.69
CA THR A 223 38.69 -17.53 38.02
C THR A 223 38.28 -18.98 38.28
N ASN A 224 37.72 -19.68 37.28
CA ASN A 224 37.37 -21.10 37.41
C ASN A 224 38.62 -21.98 37.64
N ILE A 225 39.71 -21.72 36.91
CA ILE A 225 41.00 -22.40 37.17
C ILE A 225 41.47 -22.14 38.60
N SER A 226 41.45 -20.89 39.07
CA SER A 226 41.86 -20.53 40.43
C SER A 226 41.00 -21.23 41.50
N LEU A 227 39.69 -21.27 41.31
CA LEU A 227 38.76 -21.94 42.23
C LEU A 227 38.98 -23.46 42.25
N THR A 228 39.27 -24.05 41.09
CA THR A 228 39.59 -25.47 40.99
C THR A 228 40.86 -25.81 41.76
N VAL A 229 41.91 -24.98 41.67
CA VAL A 229 43.14 -25.14 42.45
C VAL A 229 42.89 -25.00 43.94
N GLN A 230 42.10 -23.99 44.37
CA GLN A 230 41.72 -23.83 45.77
C GLN A 230 40.95 -25.04 46.30
N LEU A 231 40.00 -25.56 45.51
CA LEU A 231 39.23 -26.73 45.88
C LEU A 231 40.13 -27.96 46.05
N GLN A 232 41.10 -28.18 45.15
CA GLN A 232 42.08 -29.26 45.29
C GLN A 232 42.91 -29.12 46.56
N HIS A 233 43.38 -27.92 46.87
CA HIS A 233 44.15 -27.66 48.08
C HIS A 233 43.33 -27.93 49.35
N GLU A 234 42.07 -27.49 49.39
CA GLU A 234 41.17 -27.77 50.52
C GLU A 234 40.86 -29.26 50.65
N GLN A 235 40.70 -29.98 49.52
CA GLN A 235 40.52 -31.43 49.53
C GLN A 235 41.75 -32.15 50.10
N GLU A 236 42.96 -31.72 49.75
CA GLU A 236 44.21 -32.26 50.32
C GLU A 236 44.34 -31.94 51.81
N ASN A 237 43.98 -30.73 52.23
CA ASN A 237 43.98 -30.33 53.64
C ASN A 237 43.02 -31.18 54.47
N VAL A 238 41.79 -31.38 53.98
CA VAL A 238 40.80 -32.25 54.63
C VAL A 238 41.31 -33.69 54.70
N LYS A 239 41.93 -34.20 53.63
CA LYS A 239 42.53 -35.54 53.62
C LYS A 239 43.61 -35.67 54.70
N MET A 240 44.54 -34.72 54.78
CA MET A 240 45.59 -34.71 55.82
C MET A 240 45.01 -34.63 57.23
N LEU A 241 44.00 -33.78 57.46
CA LEU A 241 43.35 -33.68 58.77
C LEU A 241 42.64 -34.98 59.15
N THR A 242 42.00 -35.64 58.19
CA THR A 242 41.34 -36.93 58.39
C THR A 242 42.37 -38.01 58.75
N GLU A 243 43.49 -38.07 58.03
CA GLU A 243 44.60 -38.99 58.35
C GLU A 243 45.14 -38.75 59.77
N LYS A 244 45.39 -37.49 60.16
CA LYS A 244 45.80 -37.13 61.52
C LYS A 244 44.78 -37.54 62.58
N LEU A 245 43.50 -37.31 62.32
CA LEU A 245 42.43 -37.70 63.24
C LEU A 245 42.39 -39.23 63.42
N THR A 246 42.46 -39.99 62.32
CA THR A 246 42.49 -41.45 62.39
C THR A 246 43.71 -41.98 63.15
N ALA A 247 44.89 -41.40 62.94
CA ALA A 247 46.10 -41.75 63.69
C ALA A 247 45.92 -41.48 65.20
N SER A 248 45.39 -40.30 65.56
CA SER A 248 45.07 -39.96 66.95
C SER A 248 44.05 -40.90 67.58
N GLN A 249 43.02 -41.31 66.82
CA GLN A 249 42.01 -42.26 67.28
C GLN A 249 42.65 -43.62 67.58
N THR A 250 43.49 -44.13 66.68
CA THR A 250 44.17 -45.42 66.87
C THR A 250 45.11 -45.41 68.08
N ALA A 251 45.79 -44.28 68.34
CA ALA A 251 46.63 -44.11 69.53
C ALA A 251 45.80 -44.15 70.81
N SER A 252 44.66 -43.45 70.84
CA SER A 252 43.72 -43.48 71.97
C SER A 252 43.13 -44.87 72.20
N ASP A 253 42.79 -45.60 71.12
CA ASP A 253 42.30 -46.97 71.21
C ASP A 253 43.36 -47.92 71.80
N LEU A 254 44.63 -47.79 71.39
CA LEU A 254 45.74 -48.55 71.98
C LEU A 254 45.92 -48.23 73.47
N GLU A 255 45.87 -46.95 73.83
CA GLU A 255 46.00 -46.51 75.21
C GLU A 255 44.85 -47.04 76.09
N SER A 256 43.63 -47.05 75.56
CA SER A 256 42.46 -47.64 76.24
C SER A 256 42.62 -49.14 76.48
N LYS A 257 43.13 -49.89 75.49
CA LYS A 257 43.40 -51.33 75.60
C LYS A 257 44.48 -51.61 76.64
N ASN A 258 45.57 -50.83 76.63
CA ASN A 258 46.63 -50.95 77.63
C ASN A 258 46.12 -50.66 79.05
N ASN A 259 45.30 -49.62 79.21
CA ASN A 259 44.69 -49.29 80.50
C ASN A 259 43.74 -50.41 81.00
N ILE A 260 42.97 -51.02 80.11
CA ILE A 260 42.12 -52.18 80.47
C ILE A 260 42.99 -53.36 80.91
N GLN A 261 44.10 -53.63 80.21
CA GLN A 261 45.01 -54.71 80.58
C GLN A 261 45.65 -54.48 81.95
N LEU A 262 46.20 -53.28 82.19
CA LEU A 262 46.78 -52.89 83.47
C LEU A 262 45.80 -53.01 84.63
N LYS A 263 44.51 -52.66 84.41
CA LYS A 263 43.47 -52.85 85.42
C LYS A 263 43.25 -54.32 85.79
N ARG A 264 43.28 -55.23 84.81
CA ARG A 264 43.18 -56.68 85.09
C ARG A 264 44.40 -57.19 85.86
N ASP A 265 45.59 -56.76 85.45
CA ASP A 265 46.83 -57.19 86.09
C ASP A 265 46.87 -56.71 87.56
N LEU A 266 46.45 -55.47 87.83
CA LEU A 266 46.28 -54.95 89.19
C LEU A 266 45.27 -55.74 90.02
N GLN A 267 44.14 -56.14 89.42
CA GLN A 267 43.14 -56.98 90.11
C GLN A 267 43.72 -58.34 90.50
N ASN A 268 44.46 -58.98 89.59
CA ASN A 268 45.10 -60.27 89.85
C ASN A 268 46.13 -60.16 90.99
N ILE A 269 47.01 -59.17 90.94
CA ILE A 269 48.01 -58.93 91.99
C ILE A 269 47.33 -58.67 93.34
N THR A 270 46.20 -57.96 93.35
CA THR A 270 45.45 -57.70 94.59
C THR A 270 44.86 -58.99 95.16
N ALA A 271 44.31 -59.85 94.30
CA ALA A 271 43.78 -61.15 94.72
C ALA A 271 44.88 -62.07 95.28
N ASP A 272 46.05 -62.11 94.63
CA ASP A 272 47.21 -62.89 95.11
C ASP A 272 47.71 -62.38 96.46
N ARG A 273 47.77 -61.06 96.66
CA ARG A 273 48.11 -60.46 97.95
C ARG A 273 47.16 -60.90 99.04
N ASP A 274 45.85 -60.81 98.79
CA ASP A 274 44.83 -61.16 99.77
C ASP A 274 44.89 -62.65 100.16
N TYR A 275 45.15 -63.53 99.18
CA TYR A 275 45.38 -64.96 99.42
C TYR A 275 46.62 -65.23 100.29
N LEU A 276 47.76 -64.61 99.96
CA LEU A 276 49.00 -64.77 100.74
C LEU A 276 48.83 -64.25 102.18
N GLN A 277 48.06 -63.20 102.37
CA GLN A 277 47.79 -62.64 103.71
C GLN A 277 46.93 -63.58 104.56
N ALA A 278 45.99 -64.32 103.96
CA ALA A 278 45.20 -65.34 104.65
C ALA A 278 46.08 -66.52 105.13
N LEU A 279 46.97 -67.03 104.26
CA LEU A 279 47.88 -68.13 104.60
C LEU A 279 48.83 -67.82 105.76
N LEU A 280 49.23 -66.55 105.90
CA LEU A 280 50.07 -66.11 107.02
C LEU A 280 49.31 -66.09 108.35
N GLN A 281 48.00 -65.82 108.34
CA GLN A 281 47.18 -65.82 109.56
C GLN A 281 46.93 -67.23 110.11
N ASP A 282 46.85 -68.24 109.23
CA ASP A 282 46.54 -69.62 109.61
C ASP A 282 47.70 -70.33 110.35
N ASN A 283 48.94 -69.86 110.23
CA ASN A 283 50.13 -70.50 110.81
C ASN A 283 50.69 -69.79 112.06
N ALA A 284 49.91 -68.92 112.70
CA ALA A 284 50.39 -68.11 113.82
C ALA A 284 50.55 -68.91 115.13
N VAL A 285 51.69 -68.72 115.82
CA VAL A 285 51.94 -69.19 117.19
C VAL A 285 50.98 -68.46 118.15
N VAL A 286 50.37 -69.19 119.09
CA VAL A 286 49.48 -68.58 120.09
C VAL A 286 50.28 -68.24 121.34
N ASP A 287 50.29 -66.95 121.67
CA ASP A 287 50.93 -66.45 122.87
C ASP A 287 50.08 -66.72 124.12
N LEU A 288 50.38 -67.83 124.80
CA LEU A 288 49.77 -68.18 126.09
C LEU A 288 50.53 -67.57 127.27
N PHE A 289 51.84 -67.41 127.12
CA PHE A 289 52.74 -66.83 128.10
C PHE A 289 53.38 -65.59 127.52
N ASP A 290 53.38 -64.50 128.27
CA ASP A 290 54.11 -63.30 127.90
C ASP A 290 55.54 -63.39 128.47
N PRO A 291 56.57 -63.55 127.62
CA PRO A 291 57.95 -63.69 128.05
C PRO A 291 58.49 -62.42 128.71
N ILE A 292 57.90 -61.25 128.44
CA ILE A 292 58.32 -59.96 128.99
C ILE A 292 57.84 -59.82 130.43
N SER A 293 56.55 -60.00 130.68
CA SER A 293 55.97 -59.92 132.03
C SER A 293 56.19 -61.18 132.87
N LYS A 294 56.69 -62.26 132.26
CA LYS A 294 56.88 -63.59 132.86
C LYS A 294 55.60 -64.14 133.49
N CYS A 295 54.45 -63.84 132.88
CA CYS A 295 53.16 -64.32 133.35
C CYS A 295 52.33 -64.89 132.19
N TYR A 296 51.49 -65.87 132.53
CA TYR A 296 50.48 -66.36 131.60
C TYR A 296 49.45 -65.27 131.35
N THR A 297 49.00 -65.15 130.10
CA THR A 297 48.00 -64.15 129.71
C THR A 297 46.73 -64.30 130.54
N PRO A 298 45.97 -63.22 130.77
CA PRO A 298 44.73 -63.29 131.57
C PRO A 298 43.77 -64.37 131.08
N ASP A 299 43.63 -64.53 129.76
CA ASP A 299 42.78 -65.54 129.14
C ASP A 299 43.30 -66.95 129.41
N THR A 300 44.62 -67.15 129.35
CA THR A 300 45.24 -68.44 129.71
C THR A 300 45.04 -68.75 131.18
N ARG A 301 45.17 -67.77 132.08
CA ARG A 301 44.91 -67.93 133.52
C ARG A 301 43.44 -68.30 133.77
N GLN A 302 42.50 -67.63 133.09
CA GLN A 302 41.08 -67.95 133.19
C GLN A 302 40.78 -69.36 132.66
N CYS A 303 41.40 -69.75 131.56
CA CYS A 303 41.29 -71.09 130.99
C CYS A 303 41.77 -72.16 131.99
N ILE A 304 42.93 -71.97 132.62
CA ILE A 304 43.44 -72.85 133.68
C ILE A 304 42.43 -72.99 134.82
N MET A 305 41.83 -71.88 135.27
CA MET A 305 40.80 -71.90 136.32
C MET A 305 39.53 -72.64 135.91
N ASN A 306 39.11 -72.52 134.65
CA ASN A 306 37.95 -73.22 134.13
C ASN A 306 38.23 -74.74 134.02
N ILE A 307 39.37 -75.12 133.44
CA ILE A 307 39.78 -76.53 133.28
C ILE A 307 39.82 -77.23 134.64
N THR A 308 40.41 -76.59 135.64
CA THR A 308 40.52 -77.15 137.01
C THR A 308 39.16 -77.24 137.72
N SER A 309 38.21 -76.37 137.37
CA SER A 309 36.83 -76.45 137.87
C SER A 309 36.05 -77.66 137.32
N TYR A 310 36.52 -78.27 136.23
CA TYR A 310 35.97 -79.52 135.68
C TYR A 310 36.63 -80.79 136.27
N ASN A 311 37.22 -80.69 137.47
CA ASN A 311 37.93 -81.78 138.15
C ASN A 311 39.13 -82.36 137.37
N VAL A 312 39.71 -81.60 136.43
CA VAL A 312 40.96 -81.98 135.77
C VAL A 312 42.11 -81.78 136.76
N ALA A 313 42.87 -82.84 137.03
CA ALA A 313 44.05 -82.76 137.88
C ALA A 313 45.07 -81.73 137.34
N SER A 314 45.68 -80.93 138.21
CA SER A 314 46.61 -79.86 137.82
C SER A 314 47.76 -80.32 136.92
N ALA A 315 48.18 -81.58 137.03
CA ALA A 315 49.20 -82.18 136.17
C ALA A 315 48.78 -82.30 134.70
N ASN A 316 47.47 -82.41 134.44
CA ASN A 316 46.91 -82.66 133.12
C ASN A 316 46.42 -81.38 132.42
N VAL A 317 46.38 -80.24 133.10
CA VAL A 317 45.91 -78.97 132.52
C VAL A 317 46.79 -78.51 131.37
N GLY A 318 48.11 -78.54 131.53
CA GLY A 318 49.05 -78.20 130.45
C GLY A 318 48.87 -79.07 129.20
N PRO A 319 48.90 -80.42 129.33
CA PRO A 319 48.60 -81.33 128.23
C PRO A 319 47.26 -81.07 127.52
N VAL A 320 46.19 -80.77 128.27
CA VAL A 320 44.87 -80.45 127.69
C VAL A 320 44.93 -79.19 126.83
N ILE A 321 45.59 -78.14 127.31
CA ILE A 321 45.77 -76.89 126.55
C ILE A 321 46.52 -77.17 125.24
N THR A 322 47.57 -77.99 125.31
CA THR A 322 48.35 -78.37 124.12
C THR A 322 47.50 -79.11 123.08
N GLU A 323 46.71 -80.10 123.48
CA GLU A 323 45.87 -80.86 122.53
C GLU A 323 44.76 -80.02 121.90
N VAL A 324 44.12 -79.14 122.69
CA VAL A 324 43.10 -78.22 122.13
C VAL A 324 43.71 -77.28 121.10
N LEU A 325 44.92 -76.79 121.33
CA LEU A 325 45.60 -75.92 120.36
C LEU A 325 46.05 -76.69 119.11
N LYS A 326 46.49 -77.94 119.24
CA LYS A 326 46.78 -78.80 118.07
C LYS A 326 45.55 -79.03 117.19
N LEU A 327 44.36 -79.22 117.77
CA LEU A 327 43.12 -79.32 116.99
C LEU A 327 42.82 -78.07 116.15
N ALA A 328 43.35 -76.91 116.59
CA ALA A 328 43.25 -75.64 115.87
C ALA A 328 44.50 -75.32 115.01
N ASN A 329 45.38 -76.31 114.74
CA ASN A 329 46.67 -76.15 114.07
C ASN A 329 47.57 -75.06 114.67
N ARG A 330 47.41 -74.79 115.96
CA ARG A 330 48.13 -73.75 116.69
C ARG A 330 49.12 -74.39 117.64
N THR A 331 50.29 -73.78 117.77
CA THR A 331 51.31 -74.18 118.73
C THR A 331 51.36 -73.18 119.89
N PRO A 332 51.27 -73.64 121.15
CA PRO A 332 51.48 -72.76 122.29
C PRO A 332 52.95 -72.37 122.39
N ASN A 333 53.22 -71.11 122.72
CA ASN A 333 54.59 -70.66 122.98
C ASN A 333 55.15 -71.25 124.29
N GLU A 334 54.37 -71.28 125.38
CA GLU A 334 54.72 -71.92 126.65
C GLU A 334 53.46 -72.41 127.38
N VAL A 335 53.53 -73.57 128.03
CA VAL A 335 52.38 -74.27 128.63
C VAL A 335 52.54 -74.29 130.16
N PRO A 336 51.48 -74.05 130.95
CA PRO A 336 51.56 -74.02 132.40
C PRO A 336 51.97 -75.38 132.97
N SER A 337 53.08 -75.37 133.73
CA SER A 337 53.49 -76.53 134.51
C SER A 337 52.49 -76.84 135.62
N ARG A 338 52.46 -78.08 136.12
CA ARG A 338 51.64 -78.48 137.28
C ARG A 338 51.76 -77.50 138.45
N ARG A 339 52.99 -77.14 138.81
CA ARG A 339 53.27 -76.22 139.93
C ARG A 339 52.69 -74.83 139.66
N THR A 340 52.78 -74.35 138.42
CA THR A 340 52.20 -73.06 138.03
C THR A 340 50.68 -73.10 138.15
N VAL A 341 50.05 -74.19 137.71
CA VAL A 341 48.59 -74.39 137.83
C VAL A 341 48.17 -74.40 139.30
N ASP A 342 48.86 -75.16 140.15
CA ASP A 342 48.58 -75.22 141.59
C ASP A 342 48.71 -73.84 142.25
N ASN A 343 49.73 -73.05 141.88
CA ASN A 343 49.88 -71.68 142.37
C ASN A 343 48.72 -70.77 141.94
N ILE A 344 48.26 -70.87 140.69
CA ILE A 344 47.12 -70.08 140.19
C ILE A 344 45.83 -70.45 140.94
N ILE A 345 45.61 -71.75 141.20
CA ILE A 345 44.45 -72.21 141.99
C ILE A 345 44.56 -71.71 143.44
N ALA A 346 45.75 -71.78 144.04
CA ALA A 346 45.98 -71.28 145.39
C ALA A 346 45.75 -69.77 145.49
N GLU A 347 46.22 -68.98 144.51
CA GLU A 347 45.91 -67.55 144.38
C GLU A 347 44.39 -67.33 144.35
N LYS A 348 43.65 -68.10 143.55
CA LYS A 348 42.18 -68.05 143.50
C LYS A 348 41.55 -68.33 144.86
N LEU A 349 42.01 -69.35 145.58
CA LEU A 349 41.51 -69.67 146.92
C LEU A 349 41.81 -68.56 147.92
N VAL A 350 43.01 -67.98 147.89
CA VAL A 350 43.39 -66.86 148.78
C VAL A 350 42.56 -65.62 148.49
N ILE A 351 42.35 -65.28 147.22
CA ILE A 351 41.48 -64.16 146.82
C ILE A 351 40.04 -64.44 147.24
N GLY A 352 39.54 -65.66 146.99
CA GLY A 352 38.20 -66.08 147.42
C GLY A 352 38.01 -66.03 148.94
N GLN A 353 39.00 -66.47 149.72
CA GLN A 353 38.99 -66.38 151.18
C GLN A 353 39.06 -64.93 151.67
N LYS A 354 39.85 -64.05 151.04
CA LYS A 354 39.84 -62.60 151.33
C LYS A 354 38.49 -61.95 151.01
N GLN A 355 37.85 -62.35 149.92
CA GLN A 355 36.53 -61.86 149.54
C GLN A 355 35.43 -62.38 150.48
N LEU A 356 35.49 -63.64 150.89
CA LEU A 356 34.61 -64.21 151.92
C LEU A 356 34.84 -63.54 153.28
N GLY A 357 36.08 -63.37 153.70
CA GLY A 357 36.42 -62.67 154.95
C GLY A 357 35.97 -61.21 154.97
N SER A 358 36.06 -60.50 153.85
CA SER A 358 35.57 -59.12 153.74
C SER A 358 34.05 -59.01 153.63
N THR A 359 33.35 -60.05 153.16
CA THR A 359 31.87 -60.10 153.17
C THR A 359 31.32 -60.54 154.52
N VAL A 360 31.95 -61.48 155.21
CA VAL A 360 31.65 -61.87 156.60
C VAL A 360 31.93 -60.70 157.57
N GLY A 361 33.04 -59.98 157.40
CA GLY A 361 33.34 -58.77 158.18
C GLY A 361 32.40 -57.58 157.92
N LYS A 362 31.68 -57.56 156.80
CA LYS A 362 30.64 -56.56 156.49
C LYS A 362 29.24 -56.98 156.92
N THR A 363 29.01 -58.25 157.26
CA THR A 363 27.68 -58.80 157.64
C THR A 363 27.51 -59.05 159.14
N GLY A 364 28.49 -58.67 159.98
CA GLY A 364 28.30 -58.50 161.43
C GLY A 364 28.00 -59.78 162.22
N LEU A 365 28.49 -60.94 161.76
CA LEU A 365 28.47 -62.19 162.53
C LEU A 365 29.81 -62.41 163.24
N LEU A 366 30.14 -61.46 164.12
CA LEU A 366 30.85 -61.61 165.39
C LEU A 366 30.65 -60.34 166.21
#